data_AF-A0A2T2VHZ0-F1
#
_entry.id   AF-A0A2T2VHZ0-F1
#
_cell.length_a   1.000
_cell.length_b   1.000
_cell.length_c   1.000
_cell.angle_alpha   90.00
_cell.angle_beta   90.00
_cell.angle_gamma   90.00
#
_symmetry.space_group_name_H-M   'P 1'
#
loop_
_entity.id
_entity.type
_entity.pdbx_description
1 polymer ?
#
loop_
_entity_poly.entity_id
_entity_poly.type
_entity_poly.pdbx_seq_one_letter_code
_entity_poly.pdbx_strand_id
1 'polypeptide(L)'
;LGLGDKANAFDTLMKDHNRLQTRVDSFKTELDNVNNQQESTQRQMQASQSRNQKDNNISGTYFEVQIGAFKSFDPERYKENTTNVKFYMDQGMRKITLGKFTEANAARAFRRDLVRLGIDDAFIVKKRDGKRLGVVESY
;
A
#
# COMPACT_ATOMS: atom_id res chain seq x y z
N LEU A 1 -28.48 14.51 59.34
CA LEU A 1 -28.55 13.52 58.23
C LEU A 1 -28.77 12.16 58.84
N GLY A 2 -29.97 11.59 58.64
CA GLY A 2 -30.43 10.39 59.31
C GLY A 2 -29.79 9.13 58.73
N LEU A 3 -29.81 8.04 59.50
CA LEU A 3 -29.29 6.72 59.07
C LEU A 3 -29.89 6.25 57.73
N GLY A 4 -31.12 6.63 57.41
CA GLY A 4 -31.79 6.34 56.14
C GLY A 4 -31.17 7.02 54.91
N ASP A 5 -30.71 8.27 55.04
CA ASP A 5 -30.07 9.01 53.94
C ASP A 5 -28.74 8.36 53.52
N LYS A 6 -28.00 7.84 54.51
CA LYS A 6 -26.73 7.12 54.29
C LYS A 6 -26.94 5.75 53.63
N ALA A 7 -28.00 5.03 53.99
CA ALA A 7 -28.35 3.76 53.37
C ALA A 7 -28.72 3.93 51.88
N ASN A 8 -29.48 4.98 51.55
CA ASN A 8 -29.83 5.31 50.16
C ASN A 8 -28.60 5.73 49.34
N ALA A 9 -27.68 6.48 49.94
CA ALA A 9 -26.41 6.85 49.29
C ALA A 9 -25.53 5.62 49.01
N PHE A 10 -25.48 4.65 49.94
CA PHE A 10 -24.73 3.42 49.76
C PHE A 10 -25.30 2.52 48.65
N ASP A 11 -26.63 2.36 48.60
CA ASP A 11 -27.30 1.62 47.52
C ASP A 11 -27.06 2.26 46.14
N THR A 12 -27.09 3.59 46.09
CA THR A 12 -26.77 4.35 44.86
C THR A 12 -25.33 4.12 44.44
N LEU A 13 -24.37 4.18 45.38
CA LEU A 13 -22.96 3.95 45.10
C LEU A 13 -22.69 2.52 44.60
N MET A 14 -23.36 1.52 45.18
CA MET A 14 -23.24 0.12 44.74
C MET A 14 -23.80 -0.07 43.32
N LYS A 15 -24.93 0.59 42.99
CA LYS A 15 -25.48 0.58 41.63
C LYS A 15 -24.53 1.19 40.62
N ASP A 16 -23.91 2.32 40.96
CA ASP A 16 -22.95 2.99 40.08
C ASP A 16 -21.65 2.19 39.94
N HIS A 17 -21.17 1.54 41.00
CA HIS A 17 -20.03 0.62 40.93
C HIS A 17 -20.30 -0.52 39.95
N ASN A 18 -21.45 -1.18 40.07
CA ASN A 18 -21.81 -2.29 39.18
C ASN A 18 -21.95 -1.82 37.73
N ARG A 19 -22.53 -0.65 37.49
CA ARG A 19 -22.61 -0.05 36.15
C ARG A 19 -21.22 0.24 35.58
N LEU A 20 -20.30 0.73 36.39
CA LEU A 20 -18.92 0.98 35.95
C LEU A 20 -18.20 -0.33 35.61
N GLN A 21 -18.38 -1.38 36.40
CA GLN A 21 -17.82 -2.71 36.10
C GLN A 21 -18.34 -3.24 34.75
N THR A 22 -19.66 -3.18 34.53
CA THR A 22 -20.26 -3.58 33.25
C THR A 22 -19.69 -2.79 32.07
N ARG A 23 -19.45 -1.48 32.25
CA ARG A 23 -18.84 -0.64 31.20
C ARG A 23 -17.40 -1.04 30.92
N VAL A 24 -16.60 -1.31 31.95
CA VAL A 24 -15.21 -1.77 31.80
C VAL A 24 -15.17 -3.10 31.04
N ASP A 25 -16.03 -4.05 31.38
CA ASP A 25 -16.12 -5.35 30.69
C ASP A 25 -16.54 -5.20 29.22
N SER A 26 -17.48 -4.28 28.95
CA SER A 26 -17.91 -4.00 27.57
C SER A 26 -16.79 -3.37 26.74
N PHE A 27 -16.01 -2.45 27.31
CA PHE A 27 -14.87 -1.84 26.62
C PHE A 27 -13.74 -2.84 26.38
N LYS A 28 -13.49 -3.74 27.33
CA LYS A 28 -12.50 -4.80 27.14
C LYS A 28 -12.89 -5.72 25.98
N THR A 29 -14.17 -6.09 25.90
CA THR A 29 -14.72 -6.89 24.81
C THR A 29 -14.63 -6.17 23.46
N GLU A 30 -14.94 -4.87 23.42
CA GLU A 30 -14.80 -4.05 22.23
C GLU A 30 -13.34 -3.94 21.78
N LEU A 31 -12.40 -3.76 22.72
CA LEU A 31 -10.96 -3.71 22.44
C LEU A 31 -10.46 -5.03 21.83
N ASP A 32 -10.88 -6.16 22.36
CA ASP A 32 -10.53 -7.48 21.83
C ASP A 32 -11.09 -7.67 20.41
N ASN A 33 -12.33 -7.25 20.17
CA ASN A 33 -12.96 -7.31 18.84
C ASN A 33 -12.25 -6.40 17.84
N VAL A 34 -11.92 -5.17 18.22
CA VAL A 34 -11.18 -4.22 17.38
C VAL A 34 -9.78 -4.75 17.07
N ASN A 35 -9.08 -5.33 18.05
CA ASN A 35 -7.77 -5.92 17.82
C ASN A 35 -7.85 -7.10 16.83
N ASN A 36 -8.82 -8.01 17.01
CA ASN A 36 -9.03 -9.13 16.09
C ASN A 36 -9.43 -8.68 14.67
N GLN A 37 -10.24 -7.62 14.56
CA GLN A 37 -10.60 -7.01 13.28
C GLN A 37 -9.39 -6.34 12.62
N GLN A 38 -8.56 -5.67 13.40
CA GLN A 38 -7.34 -5.03 12.91
C GLN A 38 -6.35 -6.09 12.42
N GLU A 39 -6.15 -7.18 13.17
CA GLU A 39 -5.28 -8.28 12.76
C GLU A 39 -5.75 -8.95 11.46
N SER A 40 -7.06 -9.22 11.33
CA SER A 40 -7.61 -9.81 10.11
C SER A 40 -7.54 -8.85 8.93
N THR A 41 -7.76 -7.55 9.14
CA THR A 41 -7.58 -6.51 8.12
C THR A 41 -6.10 -6.40 7.73
N GLN A 42 -5.18 -6.44 8.69
CA GLN A 42 -3.73 -6.43 8.42
C GLN A 42 -3.29 -7.66 7.65
N ARG A 43 -3.76 -8.86 8.01
CA ARG A 43 -3.48 -10.10 7.26
C ARG A 43 -4.08 -10.05 5.85
N GLN A 44 -5.28 -9.51 5.67
CA GLN A 44 -5.87 -9.29 4.34
C GLN A 44 -5.10 -8.24 3.54
N MET A 45 -4.67 -7.13 4.15
CA MET A 45 -3.82 -6.13 3.50
C MET A 45 -2.47 -6.72 3.10
N GLN A 46 -1.82 -7.51 3.95
CA GLN A 46 -0.56 -8.21 3.64
C GLN A 46 -0.75 -9.27 2.55
N ALA A 47 -1.87 -10.01 2.54
CA ALA A 47 -2.18 -10.98 1.48
C ALA A 47 -2.51 -10.31 0.14
N SER A 48 -3.16 -9.14 0.18
CA SER A 48 -3.48 -8.32 -1.01
C SER A 48 -2.26 -7.60 -1.56
N GLN A 49 -1.37 -7.12 -0.69
CA GLN A 49 -0.05 -6.64 -1.04
C GLN A 49 0.81 -7.77 -1.61
N SER A 50 0.76 -8.98 -1.05
CA SER A 50 1.47 -10.16 -1.57
C SER A 50 0.94 -10.63 -2.92
N ARG A 51 -0.36 -10.46 -3.22
CA ARG A 51 -0.93 -10.75 -4.56
C ARG A 51 -0.57 -9.68 -5.61
N ASN A 52 -0.36 -8.43 -5.21
CA ASN A 52 0.12 -7.35 -6.09
C ASN A 52 1.66 -7.16 -6.10
N GLN A 53 2.40 -7.81 -5.20
CA GLN A 53 3.87 -7.74 -5.09
C GLN A 53 4.58 -9.04 -5.52
N LYS A 54 3.84 -10.10 -5.83
CA LYS A 54 4.43 -11.39 -6.24
C LYS A 54 5.20 -11.35 -7.58
N ASP A 55 5.09 -10.27 -8.35
CA ASP A 55 5.92 -10.06 -9.55
C ASP A 55 7.02 -9.00 -9.40
N ASN A 56 7.21 -8.40 -8.21
CA ASN A 56 8.07 -7.21 -8.11
C ASN A 56 8.95 -7.07 -6.87
N ASN A 57 9.17 -8.13 -6.08
CA ASN A 57 10.18 -8.11 -5.02
C ASN A 57 11.59 -8.42 -5.58
N ILE A 58 12.14 -7.47 -6.34
CA ILE A 58 13.60 -7.35 -6.40
C ILE A 58 13.94 -6.36 -5.30
N SER A 59 14.36 -6.89 -4.15
CA SER A 59 15.10 -6.10 -3.16
C SER A 59 16.45 -5.76 -3.79
N GLY A 60 16.89 -4.52 -3.64
CA GLY A 60 18.10 -4.00 -4.29
C GLY A 60 17.83 -3.11 -5.51
N THR A 61 18.89 -2.87 -6.28
CA THR A 61 18.88 -1.94 -7.41
C THR A 61 18.40 -2.66 -8.68
N TYR A 62 17.46 -2.06 -9.41
CA TYR A 62 16.96 -2.57 -10.67
C TYR A 62 16.58 -1.42 -11.63
N PHE A 63 16.27 -1.77 -12.87
CA PHE A 63 15.98 -0.88 -13.97
C PHE A 63 14.63 -1.25 -14.59
N GLU A 64 13.82 -0.26 -14.94
CA GLU A 64 12.58 -0.42 -15.70
C GLU A 64 12.64 0.53 -16.90
N VAL A 65 11.95 0.23 -18.01
CA VAL A 65 11.87 1.16 -19.16
C VAL A 65 10.53 1.88 -19.14
N GLN A 66 10.55 3.20 -18.95
CA GLN A 66 9.35 4.03 -18.98
C GLN A 66 9.04 4.42 -20.42
N ILE A 67 7.79 4.23 -20.84
CA ILE A 67 7.32 4.50 -22.21
C ILE A 67 6.29 5.64 -22.28
N GLY A 68 5.91 6.21 -21.13
CA GLY A 68 4.98 7.33 -21.11
C GLY A 68 4.73 7.91 -19.72
N ALA A 69 4.28 9.16 -19.71
CA ALA A 69 3.80 9.86 -18.53
C ALA A 69 2.61 10.75 -18.93
N PHE A 70 1.46 10.54 -18.31
CA PHE A 70 0.20 11.13 -18.77
C PHE A 70 -0.53 11.83 -17.63
N LYS A 71 -1.14 12.99 -17.91
CA LYS A 71 -2.01 13.71 -16.95
C LYS A 71 -3.39 13.07 -16.88
N SER A 72 -4.02 12.87 -18.03
CA SER A 72 -5.46 12.54 -18.12
C SER A 72 -5.77 11.10 -18.52
N PHE A 73 -4.77 10.28 -18.85
CA PHE A 73 -4.99 8.87 -19.19
C PHE A 73 -5.00 7.99 -17.95
N ASP A 74 -6.05 7.17 -17.80
CA ASP A 74 -6.16 6.19 -16.73
C ASP A 74 -5.77 4.77 -17.15
N PRO A 75 -4.50 4.38 -16.95
CA PRO A 75 -4.08 3.02 -17.25
C PRO A 75 -4.48 2.01 -16.17
N GLU A 76 -4.86 2.45 -14.96
CA GLU A 76 -5.14 1.52 -13.86
C GLU A 76 -6.28 0.56 -14.19
N ARG A 77 -7.25 1.00 -15.00
CA ARG A 77 -8.33 0.16 -15.53
C ARG A 77 -7.86 -1.08 -16.31
N TYR A 78 -6.60 -1.11 -16.77
CA TYR A 78 -6.02 -2.21 -17.53
C TYR A 78 -5.05 -3.07 -16.72
N LYS A 79 -4.75 -2.70 -15.47
CA LYS A 79 -3.69 -3.31 -14.67
C LYS A 79 -3.84 -4.83 -14.52
N GLU A 80 -5.06 -5.31 -14.33
CA GLU A 80 -5.36 -6.75 -14.18
C GLU A 80 -5.07 -7.56 -15.46
N ASN A 81 -5.02 -6.89 -16.63
CA ASN A 81 -4.79 -7.52 -17.92
C ASN A 81 -3.34 -7.35 -18.43
N THR A 82 -2.44 -6.76 -17.64
CA THR A 82 -1.10 -6.39 -18.08
C THR A 82 -0.01 -6.81 -17.10
N THR A 83 0.30 -8.11 -17.05
CA THR A 83 1.28 -8.69 -16.11
C THR A 83 2.68 -8.06 -16.21
N ASN A 84 3.11 -7.67 -17.41
CA ASN A 84 4.45 -7.12 -17.66
C ASN A 84 4.48 -5.58 -17.79
N VAL A 85 3.35 -4.92 -17.52
CA VAL A 85 3.22 -3.46 -17.56
C VAL A 85 2.93 -2.96 -16.16
N LYS A 86 3.70 -1.96 -15.74
CA LYS A 86 3.53 -1.35 -14.44
C LYS A 86 3.04 0.08 -14.58
N PHE A 87 2.01 0.39 -13.80
CA PHE A 87 1.40 1.70 -13.71
C PHE A 87 1.62 2.28 -12.32
N TYR A 88 2.02 3.56 -12.24
CA TYR A 88 2.15 4.26 -10.96
C TYR A 88 2.02 5.78 -11.13
N MET A 89 1.60 6.45 -10.06
CA MET A 89 1.48 7.90 -9.98
C MET A 89 2.77 8.51 -9.40
N ASP A 90 3.29 9.55 -10.04
CA ASP A 90 4.44 10.31 -9.54
C ASP A 90 4.40 11.74 -10.09
N GLN A 91 4.54 12.74 -9.21
CA GLN A 91 4.48 14.17 -9.53
C GLN A 91 3.23 14.59 -10.33
N GLY A 92 2.04 14.07 -9.99
CA GLY A 92 0.81 14.42 -10.69
C GLY A 92 0.65 13.76 -12.07
N MET A 93 1.55 12.85 -12.44
CA MET A 93 1.56 12.17 -13.74
C MET A 93 1.47 10.65 -13.55
N ARG A 94 0.63 10.00 -14.36
CA ARG A 94 0.50 8.54 -14.44
C ARG A 94 1.56 8.00 -15.38
N LYS A 95 2.46 7.18 -14.86
CA LYS A 95 3.63 6.65 -15.56
C LYS A 95 3.41 5.20 -15.94
N ILE A 96 3.90 4.82 -17.11
CA ILE A 96 3.85 3.46 -17.64
C ILE A 96 5.27 2.95 -17.82
N THR A 97 5.61 1.84 -17.16
CA THR A 97 6.89 1.16 -17.33
C THR A 97 6.71 -0.28 -17.82
N LEU A 98 7.67 -0.72 -18.63
CA LEU A 98 7.77 -2.06 -19.21
C LEU A 98 9.06 -2.72 -18.77
N GLY A 99 8.95 -3.99 -18.40
CA GLY A 99 10.08 -4.83 -18.03
C GLY A 99 10.75 -4.40 -16.72
N LYS A 100 11.48 -5.35 -16.13
CA LYS A 100 12.28 -5.14 -14.93
C LYS A 100 13.58 -5.91 -15.05
N PHE A 101 14.70 -5.20 -14.96
CA PHE A 101 16.03 -5.71 -15.23
C PHE A 101 16.94 -5.47 -14.02
N THR A 102 17.71 -6.46 -13.62
CA THR A 102 18.77 -6.29 -12.60
C THR A 102 20.01 -5.63 -13.21
N GLU A 103 20.23 -5.80 -14.51
CA GLU A 103 21.38 -5.24 -15.25
C GLU A 103 20.97 -4.08 -16.17
N ALA A 104 21.77 -3.02 -16.17
CA ALA A 104 21.55 -1.86 -17.03
C ALA A 104 21.66 -2.20 -18.52
N ASN A 105 22.57 -3.12 -18.90
CA ASN A 105 22.76 -3.51 -20.29
C ASN A 105 21.53 -4.20 -20.90
N ALA A 106 20.86 -5.05 -20.13
CA ALA A 106 19.61 -5.68 -20.55
C ALA A 106 18.50 -4.62 -20.77
N ALA A 107 18.38 -3.65 -19.85
CA ALA A 107 17.44 -2.54 -20.00
C ALA A 107 17.74 -1.66 -21.23
N ARG A 108 19.03 -1.42 -21.54
CA ARG A 108 19.44 -0.70 -22.77
C ARG A 108 19.08 -1.45 -24.03
N ALA A 109 19.31 -2.77 -24.07
CA ALA A 109 18.93 -3.59 -25.21
C ALA A 109 17.42 -3.54 -25.43
N PHE A 110 16.63 -3.73 -24.37
CA PHE A 110 15.19 -3.65 -24.43
C PHE A 110 14.68 -2.26 -24.87
N ARG A 111 15.24 -1.17 -24.32
CA ARG A 111 14.90 0.20 -24.73
C ARG A 111 15.18 0.43 -26.22
N ARG A 112 16.33 -0.03 -26.72
CA ARG A 112 16.66 0.06 -28.15
C ARG A 112 15.64 -0.69 -29.01
N ASP A 113 15.16 -1.85 -28.55
CA ASP A 113 14.14 -2.62 -29.26
C ASP A 113 12.82 -1.86 -29.30
N LEU A 114 12.38 -1.26 -28.18
CA LEU A 114 11.18 -0.43 -28.13
C LEU A 114 11.26 0.80 -29.04
N VAL A 115 12.41 1.48 -29.10
CA VAL A 115 12.63 2.59 -30.03
C VAL A 115 12.54 2.12 -31.49
N ARG A 116 13.15 0.97 -31.82
CA ARG A 116 13.02 0.39 -33.18
C ARG A 116 11.58 0.03 -33.55
N LEU A 117 10.72 -0.20 -32.56
CA LEU A 117 9.29 -0.45 -32.74
C LEU A 117 8.44 0.84 -32.77
N GLY A 118 9.06 2.02 -32.68
CA GLY A 118 8.39 3.33 -32.75
C GLY A 118 8.02 3.95 -31.40
N ILE A 119 8.57 3.45 -30.29
CA ILE A 119 8.43 4.07 -28.97
C ILE A 119 9.66 4.93 -28.68
N ASP A 120 9.77 6.05 -29.39
CA ASP A 120 10.98 6.89 -29.44
C ASP A 120 11.35 7.47 -28.06
N ASP A 121 10.34 7.86 -27.28
CA ASP A 121 10.48 8.47 -25.96
C ASP A 121 10.75 7.46 -24.83
N ALA A 122 11.02 6.19 -25.15
CA ALA A 122 11.33 5.19 -24.14
C ALA A 122 12.66 5.52 -23.43
N PHE A 123 12.65 5.55 -22.09
CA PHE A 123 13.84 5.83 -21.28
C PHE A 123 13.97 4.90 -20.07
N ILE A 124 15.20 4.70 -19.60
CA ILE A 124 15.49 3.77 -18.50
C ILE A 124 15.42 4.50 -17.16
N VAL A 125 14.70 3.92 -16.22
CA VAL A 125 14.57 4.41 -14.84
C VAL A 125 15.27 3.45 -13.90
N LYS A 126 16.20 3.96 -13.09
CA LYS A 126 16.80 3.21 -11.99
C LYS A 126 15.96 3.33 -10.74
N LYS A 127 15.70 2.19 -10.11
CA LYS A 127 14.99 2.08 -8.85
C LYS A 127 15.81 1.27 -7.86
N ARG A 128 15.61 1.55 -6.57
CA ARG A 128 16.11 0.74 -5.46
C ARG A 128 14.99 0.60 -4.46
N ASP A 129 14.65 -0.64 -4.14
CA ASP A 129 13.60 -0.96 -3.15
C ASP A 129 12.28 -0.22 -3.44
N GLY A 130 11.92 -0.12 -4.72
CA GLY A 130 10.71 0.60 -5.16
C GLY A 130 10.88 2.11 -5.35
N LYS A 131 11.91 2.73 -4.76
CA LYS A 131 12.16 4.17 -4.87
C LYS A 131 12.95 4.50 -6.14
N ARG A 132 12.47 5.49 -6.90
CA ARG A 132 13.18 6.03 -8.07
C ARG A 132 14.44 6.76 -7.62
N LEU A 133 15.59 6.35 -8.17
CA LEU A 133 16.88 6.98 -7.89
C LEU A 133 17.29 7.98 -8.99
N GLY A 134 16.79 7.82 -10.21
CA GLY A 134 17.09 8.72 -11.32
C GLY A 134 16.75 8.12 -12.68
N VAL A 135 16.96 8.91 -13.73
CA VAL A 135 17.00 8.43 -15.13
C VAL A 135 18.42 7.98 -15.41
N VAL A 136 18.57 6.79 -15.99
CA VAL A 136 19.88 6.29 -16.43
C VAL A 136 19.91 6.43 -17.93
N GLU A 137 20.58 7.50 -18.37
CA GLU A 137 20.91 7.87 -19.76
C GLU A 137 19.75 8.39 -20.63
N SER A 138 19.97 9.56 -21.23
CA SER A 138 19.38 10.01 -22.49
C SER A 138 20.54 10.37 -23.44
N TYR A 139 20.79 9.53 -24.45
CA TYR A 139 21.63 9.86 -25.60
C TYR A 139 20.93 9.35 -26.85
#